data_AF-A0A2D6M828-F1
#
_entry.id   AF-A0A2D6M828-F1
#
_cell.length_a   1.000
_cell.length_b   1.000
_cell.length_c   1.000
_cell.angle_alpha   90.00
_cell.angle_beta   90.00
_cell.angle_gamma   90.00
#
_symmetry.space_group_name_H-M   'P 1'
#
loop_
_entity.id
_entity.type
_entity.pdbx_description
1 polymer ?
#
loop_
_entity_poly.entity_id
_entity_poly.type
_entity_poly.pdbx_seq_one_letter_code
_entity_poly.pdbx_strand_id
1 'polypeptide(L)'
;MSFDLALERGDIKISADGSMKTVSGNAKLRQDIIKILLTELGSNKFHPKYGSYIGALQMGHYADAKLISLDLESSARKAIKNLMSLQRSQAGKQSLTPGELIVDILKVSVARDQVDPRLYNIFVSVLTKRLTEVRSNVTVRIA
;
A
#
# COMPACT_ATOMS: atom_id res chain seq x y z
N MET A 1 -8.25 14.29 -3.05
CA MET A 1 -9.34 14.66 -2.13
C MET A 1 -8.78 14.64 -0.71
N SER A 2 -9.25 15.54 0.15
CA SER A 2 -8.77 15.68 1.55
C SER A 2 -9.19 14.53 2.46
N PHE A 3 -10.04 13.62 1.98
CA PHE A 3 -10.50 12.44 2.69
C PHE A 3 -10.71 11.26 1.73
N ASP A 4 -10.80 10.07 2.31
CA ASP A 4 -11.22 8.82 1.68
C ASP A 4 -12.25 8.11 2.57
N LEU A 5 -13.01 7.15 2.03
CA LEU A 5 -13.92 6.33 2.82
C LEU A 5 -13.14 5.35 3.67
N ALA A 6 -13.46 5.23 4.95
CA ALA A 6 -12.75 4.32 5.84
C ALA A 6 -13.04 2.88 5.45
N LEU A 7 -11.98 2.10 5.19
CA LEU A 7 -12.07 0.67 4.96
C LEU A 7 -11.67 -0.10 6.22
N GLU A 8 -12.49 -1.07 6.60
CA GLU A 8 -12.19 -2.02 7.68
C GLU A 8 -12.48 -3.43 7.19
N ARG A 9 -11.45 -4.30 7.22
CA ARG A 9 -11.54 -5.69 6.74
C ARG A 9 -12.01 -5.85 5.28
N GLY A 10 -11.78 -4.84 4.44
CA GLY A 10 -12.16 -4.86 3.03
C GLY A 10 -13.50 -4.20 2.73
N ASP A 11 -14.28 -3.84 3.76
CA ASP A 11 -15.59 -3.21 3.62
C ASP A 11 -15.56 -1.73 4.00
N ILE A 12 -16.52 -0.97 3.46
CA ILE A 12 -16.70 0.43 3.84
C ILE A 12 -17.33 0.49 5.22
N LYS A 13 -16.70 1.24 6.12
CA LYS A 13 -17.17 1.40 7.49
C LYS A 13 -18.28 2.46 7.57
N ILE A 14 -19.39 2.05 8.18
CA ILE A 14 -20.51 2.92 8.52
C ILE A 14 -20.41 3.27 10.01
N SER A 15 -20.64 4.54 10.33
CA SER A 15 -20.71 5.06 11.70
C SER A 15 -22.02 4.66 12.37
N ALA A 16 -22.09 4.76 13.70
CA ALA A 16 -23.29 4.37 14.46
C ALA A 16 -24.54 5.21 14.12
N ASP A 17 -24.35 6.41 13.55
CA ASP A 17 -25.39 7.32 13.08
C ASP A 17 -25.83 7.06 11.63
N GLY A 18 -25.33 6.01 10.99
CA GLY A 18 -25.62 5.68 9.59
C GLY A 18 -24.80 6.47 8.57
N SER A 19 -23.91 7.37 9.00
CA SER A 19 -23.01 8.10 8.10
C SER A 19 -21.84 7.25 7.64
N MET A 20 -21.29 7.55 6.46
CA MET A 20 -20.08 6.91 5.97
C MET A 20 -18.87 7.43 6.75
N LYS A 21 -18.10 6.53 7.37
CA LYS A 21 -16.88 6.94 8.07
C LYS A 21 -15.82 7.33 7.05
N THR A 22 -15.13 8.44 7.31
CA THR A 22 -14.03 8.92 6.46
C THR A 22 -12.68 8.84 7.17
N VAL A 23 -11.60 8.79 6.40
CA VAL A 23 -10.21 8.87 6.85
C VAL A 23 -9.49 10.01 6.13
N SER A 24 -8.57 10.68 6.84
CA SER A 24 -7.74 11.76 6.30
C SER A 24 -6.33 11.68 6.87
N GLY A 25 -5.38 12.45 6.30
CA GLY A 25 -4.02 12.53 6.82
C GLY A 25 -3.30 11.17 6.82
N ASN A 26 -2.64 10.86 7.94
CA ASN A 26 -1.85 9.63 8.08
C ASN A 26 -2.72 8.36 8.01
N ALA A 27 -3.98 8.41 8.45
CA ALA A 27 -4.89 7.27 8.37
C ALA A 27 -5.26 6.96 6.91
N LYS A 28 -5.56 8.00 6.12
CA LYS A 28 -5.76 7.88 4.68
C LYS A 28 -4.51 7.38 3.98
N LEU A 29 -3.32 7.90 4.32
CA LEU A 29 -2.06 7.42 3.76
C LEU A 29 -1.83 5.93 4.02
N ARG A 30 -2.07 5.46 5.26
CA ARG A 30 -1.99 4.03 5.59
C ARG A 30 -2.93 3.20 4.70
N GLN A 31 -4.16 3.67 4.51
CA GLN A 31 -5.12 3.01 3.63
C GLN A 31 -4.66 3.03 2.16
N ASP A 32 -4.11 4.15 1.67
CA ASP A 32 -3.59 4.28 0.31
C ASP A 32 -2.40 3.35 0.05
N ILE A 33 -1.52 3.16 1.04
CA ILE A 33 -0.41 2.19 1.00
C ILE A 33 -0.95 0.76 0.88
N ILE A 34 -1.94 0.38 1.70
CA ILE A 34 -2.51 -0.97 1.66
C ILE A 34 -3.20 -1.21 0.30
N LYS A 35 -4.01 -0.25 -0.15
CA LYS A 35 -4.72 -0.36 -1.45
C LYS A 35 -3.75 -0.55 -2.60
N ILE A 36 -2.69 0.25 -2.71
CA ILE A 36 -1.76 0.14 -3.86
C ILE A 36 -0.96 -1.17 -3.84
N LEU A 37 -0.63 -1.69 -2.66
CA LEU A 37 0.06 -2.98 -2.53
C LEU A 37 -0.84 -4.14 -2.97
N LEU A 38 -2.13 -4.09 -2.64
CA LEU A 38 -3.10 -5.14 -2.96
C LEU A 38 -3.72 -5.01 -4.36
N THR A 39 -3.64 -3.84 -4.99
CA THR A 39 -4.17 -3.63 -6.34
C THR A 39 -3.22 -4.22 -7.37
N GLU A 40 -3.74 -5.05 -8.28
CA GLU A 40 -2.96 -5.57 -9.40
C GLU A 40 -2.50 -4.43 -10.32
N LEU A 41 -1.22 -4.43 -10.68
CA LEU A 41 -0.67 -3.41 -11.57
C LEU A 41 -1.38 -3.42 -12.93
N GLY A 42 -1.84 -2.26 -13.38
CA GLY A 42 -2.54 -2.11 -14.67
C GLY A 42 -4.05 -2.30 -14.60
N SER A 43 -4.59 -2.80 -13.48
CA SER A 43 -6.05 -2.95 -13.28
C SER A 43 -6.78 -1.59 -13.23
N ASN A 44 -6.09 -0.53 -12.79
CA ASN A 44 -6.65 0.82 -12.78
C ASN A 44 -6.50 1.49 -14.16
N LYS A 45 -7.61 1.55 -14.91
CA LYS A 45 -7.68 2.15 -16.26
C LYS A 45 -7.19 3.60 -16.33
N PHE A 46 -7.42 4.40 -15.29
CA PHE A 46 -7.05 5.82 -15.26
C PHE A 46 -5.60 6.03 -14.79
N HIS A 47 -5.05 5.06 -14.07
CA HIS A 47 -3.68 5.09 -13.57
C HIS A 47 -3.00 3.73 -13.77
N PRO A 48 -2.53 3.41 -14.99
CA PRO A 48 -1.97 2.08 -15.30
C PRO A 48 -0.75 1.69 -14.46
N LYS A 49 -0.01 2.67 -13.93
CA LYS A 49 1.13 2.45 -13.04
C LYS A 49 0.73 2.24 -11.57
N TYR A 50 -0.55 2.35 -11.23
CA TYR A 50 -1.06 2.10 -9.89
C TYR A 50 -1.21 0.60 -9.67
N GLY A 51 -0.66 0.11 -8.56
CA GLY A 51 -0.71 -1.29 -8.17
C GLY A 51 0.68 -1.88 -7.92
N SER A 52 0.70 -3.19 -7.69
CA SER A 52 1.91 -3.98 -7.50
C SER A 52 1.77 -5.37 -8.14
N TYR A 53 2.87 -6.11 -8.20
CA TYR A 53 2.88 -7.53 -8.59
C TYR A 53 2.77 -8.48 -7.39
N ILE A 54 2.51 -7.98 -6.18
CA ILE A 54 2.50 -8.78 -4.94
C ILE A 54 1.41 -9.84 -4.99
N GLY A 55 0.23 -9.50 -5.51
CA GLY A 55 -0.88 -10.45 -5.69
C GLY A 55 -0.79 -11.32 -6.94
N ALA A 56 0.15 -11.02 -7.85
CA ALA A 56 0.29 -11.68 -9.15
C ALA A 56 1.47 -12.67 -9.20
N LEU A 57 2.18 -12.88 -8.09
CA LEU A 57 3.24 -13.89 -8.00
C LEU A 57 2.64 -15.25 -8.35
N GLN A 58 3.07 -15.75 -9.50
CA GLN A 58 2.41 -16.82 -10.23
C GLN A 58 2.40 -18.12 -9.45
N MET A 59 1.22 -18.73 -9.34
CA MET A 59 1.08 -20.13 -9.00
C MET A 59 1.94 -20.96 -9.96
N GLY A 60 2.80 -21.82 -9.42
CA GLY A 60 3.60 -22.79 -10.20
C GLY A 60 5.09 -22.47 -10.38
N HIS A 61 5.62 -21.38 -9.83
CA HIS A 61 7.07 -21.16 -9.78
C HIS A 61 7.66 -21.70 -8.47
N TYR A 62 8.50 -22.75 -8.56
CA TYR A 62 9.36 -23.19 -7.46
C TYR A 62 10.57 -22.24 -7.34
N ALA A 63 10.31 -20.99 -6.97
CA ALA A 63 11.37 -20.02 -6.69
C ALA A 63 11.84 -20.17 -5.24
N ASP A 64 13.15 -20.01 -5.02
CA ASP A 64 13.73 -19.94 -3.68
C ASP A 64 13.02 -18.85 -2.86
N ALA A 65 12.71 -19.15 -1.59
CA ALA A 65 12.02 -18.23 -0.69
C ALA A 65 12.72 -16.87 -0.59
N LYS A 66 14.05 -16.86 -0.73
CA LYS A 66 14.85 -15.63 -0.76
C LYS A 66 14.56 -14.80 -2.01
N LEU A 67 14.46 -15.41 -3.18
CA LEU A 67 14.12 -14.71 -4.43
C LEU A 67 12.71 -14.11 -4.35
N ILE A 68 11.74 -14.88 -3.86
CA ILE A 68 10.37 -14.41 -3.64
C ILE A 68 10.35 -13.18 -2.71
N SER A 69 11.10 -13.23 -1.60
CA SER A 69 11.16 -12.11 -0.67
C SER A 69 11.76 -10.85 -1.29
N LEU A 70 12.77 -11.00 -2.15
CA LEU A 70 13.41 -9.90 -2.88
C LEU A 70 12.46 -9.29 -3.92
N ASP A 71 11.75 -10.14 -4.67
CA ASP A 71 10.77 -9.71 -5.66
C ASP A 71 9.60 -8.97 -5.00
N LEU A 72 9.10 -9.48 -3.88
CA LEU A 72 8.08 -8.82 -3.06
C LEU A 72 8.55 -7.46 -2.56
N GLU A 73 9.79 -7.35 -2.05
CA GLU A 73 10.35 -6.08 -1.57
C GLU A 73 10.49 -5.08 -2.71
N SER A 74 11.01 -5.51 -3.86
CA SER A 74 11.17 -4.70 -5.06
C SER A 74 9.81 -4.20 -5.59
N SER A 75 8.83 -5.10 -5.67
CA SER A 75 7.46 -4.80 -6.09
C SER A 75 6.78 -3.80 -5.16
N ALA A 76 6.87 -4.00 -3.85
CA ALA A 76 6.34 -3.08 -2.85
C ALA A 76 7.01 -1.70 -2.95
N ARG A 77 8.35 -1.65 -3.03
CA ARG A 77 9.09 -0.39 -3.17
C ARG A 77 8.70 0.36 -4.45
N LYS A 78 8.51 -0.34 -5.57
CA LYS A 78 8.07 0.24 -6.84
C LYS A 78 6.64 0.78 -6.74
N ALA A 79 5.73 0.05 -6.11
CA ALA A 79 4.36 0.49 -5.87
C ALA A 79 4.34 1.80 -5.06
N ILE A 80 5.09 1.87 -3.96
CA ILE A 80 5.18 3.09 -3.14
C ILE A 80 5.77 4.27 -3.92
N LYS A 81 6.80 4.05 -4.76
CA LYS A 81 7.31 5.10 -5.65
C LYS A 81 6.26 5.59 -6.66
N ASN A 82 5.43 4.69 -7.19
CA ASN A 82 4.32 5.07 -8.08
C ASN A 82 3.26 5.88 -7.32
N LEU A 83 2.95 5.51 -6.07
CA LEU A 83 2.06 6.27 -5.19
C LEU A 83 2.62 7.69 -4.97
N MET A 84 3.90 7.83 -4.65
CA MET A 84 4.57 9.13 -4.52
C MET A 84 4.44 9.97 -5.80
N SER A 85 4.64 9.37 -6.97
CA SER A 85 4.49 10.05 -8.26
C SER A 85 3.06 10.55 -8.49
N LEU A 86 2.06 9.72 -8.17
CA LEU A 86 0.65 10.09 -8.27
C LEU A 86 0.28 11.22 -7.31
N GLN A 87 0.76 11.16 -6.06
CA GLN A 87 0.55 12.22 -5.08
C GLN A 87 1.14 13.55 -5.55
N ARG A 88 2.35 13.55 -6.14
CA ARG A 88 2.97 14.76 -6.72
C ARG A 88 2.14 15.32 -7.87
N SER A 89 1.61 14.46 -8.75
CA SER A 89 0.74 14.89 -9.85
C SER A 89 -0.59 15.47 -9.34
N GLN A 90 -1.16 14.87 -8.30
CA GLN A 90 -2.41 15.31 -7.68
C GLN A 90 -2.24 16.60 -6.86
N ALA A 91 -1.08 16.82 -6.24
CA ALA A 91 -0.80 18.04 -5.46
C ALA A 91 -0.96 19.32 -6.29
N GLY A 92 -0.78 19.25 -7.61
CA GLY A 92 -1.00 20.38 -8.52
C GLY A 92 -2.47 20.64 -8.88
N LYS A 93 -3.38 19.68 -8.63
CA LYS A 93 -4.80 19.73 -9.02
C LYS A 93 -5.77 19.67 -7.84
N GLN A 94 -5.32 19.16 -6.69
CA GLN A 94 -6.13 18.92 -5.51
C GLN A 94 -5.33 19.23 -4.24
N SER A 95 -6.01 19.77 -3.24
CA SER A 95 -5.40 19.96 -1.92
C SER A 95 -5.14 18.60 -1.26
N LEU A 96 -3.87 18.30 -1.02
CA LEU A 96 -3.41 17.15 -0.26
C LEU A 96 -2.91 17.63 1.09
N THR A 97 -3.32 16.94 2.16
CA THR A 97 -2.83 17.31 3.49
C THR A 97 -1.33 16.95 3.60
N PRO A 98 -0.51 17.72 4.33
CA PRO A 98 0.91 17.39 4.49
C PRO A 98 1.16 16.01 5.13
N GLY A 99 0.20 15.44 5.85
CA GLY A 99 0.29 14.09 6.41
C GLY A 99 0.03 12.98 5.37
N GLU A 100 -0.56 13.30 4.23
CA GLU A 100 -0.78 12.34 3.14
C GLU A 100 0.41 12.25 2.18
N LEU A 101 1.19 13.33 2.07
CA LEU A 101 2.31 13.40 1.12
C LEU A 101 3.52 12.63 1.64
N ILE A 102 3.89 11.58 0.92
CA ILE A 102 5.13 10.83 1.15
C ILE A 102 6.32 11.64 0.61
N VAL A 103 7.30 11.89 1.46
CA VAL A 103 8.57 12.52 1.10
C VAL A 103 9.60 11.45 0.76
N ASP A 104 9.69 10.40 1.58
CA ASP A 104 10.69 9.35 1.41
C ASP A 104 10.22 7.98 1.93
N ILE A 105 10.88 6.93 1.46
CA ILE A 105 10.69 5.54 1.89
C ILE A 105 11.79 5.20 2.89
N LEU A 106 11.44 5.09 4.17
CA LEU A 106 12.41 4.78 5.23
C LEU A 106 12.82 3.31 5.19
N LYS A 107 11.84 2.41 5.06
CA LYS A 107 12.08 0.97 5.04
C LYS A 107 10.98 0.23 4.32
N VAL A 108 11.36 -0.75 3.52
CA VAL A 108 10.49 -1.82 3.04
C VAL A 108 11.18 -3.12 3.42
N SER A 109 10.48 -4.03 4.08
CA SER A 109 11.03 -5.33 4.43
C SER A 109 9.98 -6.42 4.34
N VAL A 110 10.39 -7.60 3.94
CA VAL A 110 9.51 -8.76 3.79
C VAL A 110 10.00 -9.87 4.72
N ALA A 111 9.09 -10.47 5.48
CA ALA A 111 9.37 -11.61 6.32
C ALA A 111 8.42 -12.75 5.97
N ARG A 112 8.97 -13.95 5.76
CA ARG A 112 8.17 -15.17 5.62
C ARG A 112 7.65 -15.57 7.00
N ASP A 113 6.40 -16.01 7.05
CA ASP A 113 5.83 -16.53 8.29
C ASP A 113 6.50 -17.86 8.68
N GLN A 114 6.71 -18.07 9.99
CA GLN A 114 7.37 -19.27 10.51
C GLN A 114 6.43 -20.46 10.65
N VAL A 115 5.11 -20.20 10.76
CA VAL A 115 4.07 -21.22 10.94
C VAL A 115 3.51 -21.63 9.59
N ASP A 116 3.17 -20.68 8.72
CA ASP A 116 2.73 -20.96 7.35
C ASP A 116 3.75 -20.44 6.32
N PRO A 117 4.56 -21.32 5.70
CA PRO A 117 5.58 -20.93 4.72
C PRO A 117 4.99 -20.33 3.43
N ARG A 118 3.67 -20.32 3.25
CA ARG A 118 2.99 -19.67 2.11
C ARG A 118 2.65 -18.21 2.40
N LEU A 119 2.77 -17.76 3.65
CA LEU A 119 2.47 -16.40 4.06
C LEU A 119 3.72 -15.54 4.10
N TYR A 120 3.58 -14.32 3.58
CA TYR A 120 4.61 -13.29 3.58
C TYR A 120 4.05 -12.01 4.17
N ASN A 121 4.76 -11.46 5.15
CA ASN A 121 4.46 -10.22 5.81
C ASN A 121 5.33 -9.11 5.22
N ILE A 122 4.71 -8.13 4.57
CA ILE A 122 5.37 -6.99 3.96
C ILE A 122 5.18 -5.80 4.91
N PHE A 123 6.29 -5.24 5.37
CA PHE A 123 6.33 -4.07 6.24
C PHE A 123 6.83 -2.87 5.45
N VAL A 124 6.07 -1.78 5.49
CA VAL A 124 6.39 -0.52 4.82
C VAL A 124 6.41 0.60 5.85
N SER A 125 7.49 1.37 5.84
CA SER A 125 7.66 2.60 6.61
C SER A 125 8.02 3.74 5.66
N VAL A 126 7.24 4.82 5.75
CA VAL A 126 7.41 6.03 4.93
C VAL A 126 7.45 7.27 5.80
N LEU A 127 8.18 8.29 5.34
CA LEU A 127 8.23 9.61 5.95
C LEU A 127 7.26 10.55 5.23
N THR A 128 6.42 11.23 5.99
CA THR A 128 5.46 12.22 5.47
C THR A 128 6.05 13.63 5.45
N LYS A 129 5.41 14.56 4.72
CA LYS A 129 5.80 15.99 4.72
C LYS A 129 5.62 16.66 6.09
N ARG A 130 4.81 16.07 6.99
CA ARG A 130 4.75 16.46 8.41
C ARG A 130 5.92 15.94 9.26
N LEU A 131 6.91 15.29 8.64
CA LEU A 131 8.02 14.62 9.33
C LEU A 131 7.55 13.53 10.30
N THR A 132 6.39 12.93 10.02
CA THR A 132 5.87 11.79 10.79
C THR A 132 6.09 10.49 10.01
N GLU A 133 6.57 9.48 10.71
CA GLU A 133 6.69 8.12 10.19
C GLU A 133 5.31 7.46 10.15
N VAL A 134 4.95 6.89 9.00
CA VAL A 134 3.74 6.07 8.85
C VAL A 134 4.16 4.64 8.53
N ARG A 135 3.82 3.74 9.44
CA ARG A 135 4.03 2.29 9.30
C ARG A 135 2.74 1.60 8.88
N SER A 136 2.89 0.66 7.95
CA SER A 136 1.82 -0.19 7.44
C SER A 136 2.37 -1.59 7.18
N ASN A 137 1.55 -2.60 7.36
CA ASN A 137 1.88 -3.98 7.03
C ASN A 137 0.73 -4.66 6.28
N VAL A 138 1.09 -5.59 5.40
CA VAL A 138 0.15 -6.44 4.68
C VAL A 138 0.68 -7.87 4.71
N THR A 139 -0.20 -8.81 5.01
CA THR A 139 0.09 -10.24 4.89
C THR A 139 -0.51 -10.75 3.60
N VAL A 140 0.31 -11.40 2.78
CA VAL A 140 -0.13 -12.01 1.52
C VAL A 140 0.19 -13.49 1.52
N ARG A 141 -0.70 -14.26 0.88
CA ARG A 141 -0.52 -15.68 0.67
C ARG A 141 -0.11 -15.92 -0.78
N ILE A 142 0.98 -16.65 -0.98
CA ILE A 142 1.40 -17.14 -2.29
C ILE A 142 0.89 -18.57 -2.40
N ALA A 143 0.19 -18.88 -3.49
CA ALA A 143 -0.46 -20.16 -3.71
C ALA A 143 0.39 -21.10 -4.56
#